data_AF-A0A937BQU3-F1
#
_entry.id   AF-A0A937BQU3-F1
#
_cell.length_a   1.000
_cell.length_b   1.000
_cell.length_c   1.000
_cell.angle_alpha   90.00
_cell.angle_beta   90.00
_cell.angle_gamma   90.00
#
_symmetry.space_group_name_H-M   'P 1'
#
loop_
_entity.id
_entity.type
_entity.pdbx_description
1 polymer ?
#
loop_
_entity_poly.entity_id
_entity_poly.type
_entity_poly.pdbx_seq_one_letter_code
_entity_poly.pdbx_strand_id
1 'polypeptide(L)'
;MNRQFIFLLLVVVFANQTVAFAQPGGKTGSTYLSARDTSVILDIREKLVQLALQNPGFEIADRKINVAEFQLKKAKGDWLAAINANINLNEITINPSANNQLFFPLWNVGVSVPLNYFSQNRYLNKIAKENVYIANAEKNEKYRMIRTKILTRYEDYLMYKEMLELQNRATQDAYLTYRQKETDFKDDTITFDEYNKAFAVYKEQQDKRLKSQRDFNVSKLDIEEMIGISMDELLQQYQK
;
A
#
# COMPACT_ATOMS: atom_id res chain seq x y z
N MET A 1 -38.12 16.43 -51.09
CA MET A 1 -38.15 15.51 -52.24
C MET A 1 -36.79 14.83 -52.36
N ASN A 2 -36.68 13.54 -52.01
CA ASN A 2 -35.55 12.61 -52.27
C ASN A 2 -34.15 13.02 -51.73
N ARG A 3 -33.09 12.18 -51.72
CA ARG A 3 -32.81 10.73 -51.43
C ARG A 3 -31.25 10.68 -51.28
N GLN A 4 -30.57 9.86 -50.48
CA GLN A 4 -30.87 8.92 -49.38
C GLN A 4 -29.56 8.67 -48.57
N PHE A 5 -29.59 7.94 -47.44
CA PHE A 5 -28.39 7.34 -46.82
C PHE A 5 -27.71 6.33 -47.76
N ILE A 6 -26.41 6.04 -47.53
CA ILE A 6 -25.82 4.69 -47.64
C ILE A 6 -24.57 4.58 -46.76
N PHE A 7 -24.40 3.44 -46.08
CA PHE A 7 -23.20 3.07 -45.31
C PHE A 7 -22.12 2.48 -46.23
N LEU A 8 -20.84 2.61 -45.86
CA LEU A 8 -19.80 1.69 -46.34
C LEU A 8 -19.27 0.88 -45.15
N LEU A 9 -19.47 -0.44 -45.19
CA LEU A 9 -19.14 -1.37 -44.12
C LEU A 9 -17.96 -2.24 -44.55
N LEU A 10 -16.81 -2.07 -43.89
CA LEU A 10 -15.54 -2.70 -44.28
C LEU A 10 -15.22 -3.87 -43.34
N VAL A 11 -15.66 -5.07 -43.71
CA VAL A 11 -15.39 -6.32 -42.98
C VAL A 11 -14.33 -7.11 -43.73
N VAL A 12 -13.14 -7.25 -43.11
CA VAL A 12 -12.08 -8.14 -43.58
C VAL A 12 -12.09 -9.40 -42.70
N VAL A 13 -12.47 -10.53 -43.28
CA VAL A 13 -12.38 -11.84 -42.60
C VAL A 13 -11.01 -12.45 -42.89
N PHE A 14 -10.14 -12.50 -41.88
CA PHE A 14 -8.95 -13.36 -41.91
C PHE A 14 -9.20 -14.62 -41.09
N ALA A 15 -9.21 -15.76 -41.76
CA ALA A 15 -9.22 -17.06 -41.10
C ALA A 15 -7.81 -17.37 -40.55
N ASN A 16 -7.75 -17.80 -39.30
CA ASN A 16 -6.56 -18.44 -38.72
C ASN A 16 -6.98 -19.78 -38.12
N GLN A 17 -6.39 -20.87 -38.62
CA GLN A 17 -6.52 -22.19 -38.01
C GLN A 17 -5.38 -22.38 -37.01
N THR A 18 -5.70 -22.62 -35.74
CA THR A 18 -4.73 -23.07 -34.73
C THR A 18 -5.07 -24.48 -34.30
N VAL A 19 -4.40 -25.45 -34.91
CA VAL A 19 -4.39 -26.84 -34.44
C VAL A 19 -3.27 -26.96 -33.39
N ALA A 20 -3.55 -27.56 -32.22
CA ALA A 20 -2.95 -28.83 -31.82
C ALA A 20 -3.11 -29.21 -30.33
N PHE A 21 -2.90 -30.51 -30.08
CA PHE A 21 -2.54 -31.18 -28.82
C PHE A 21 -3.42 -31.02 -27.58
N ALA A 22 -4.29 -32.01 -27.39
CA ALA A 22 -4.58 -32.52 -26.04
C ALA A 22 -3.33 -33.22 -25.47
N GLN A 23 -3.12 -33.17 -24.15
CA GLN A 23 -2.12 -33.95 -23.44
C GLN A 23 -2.78 -35.06 -22.60
N PRO A 24 -2.21 -36.28 -22.56
CA PRO A 24 -2.66 -37.34 -21.66
C PRO A 24 -2.23 -37.06 -20.21
N GLY A 25 -3.01 -37.52 -19.24
CA GLY A 25 -2.79 -37.22 -17.83
C GLY A 25 -1.62 -37.98 -17.18
N GLY A 26 -0.87 -37.31 -16.31
CA GLY A 26 0.11 -37.90 -15.41
C GLY A 26 -0.29 -37.70 -13.94
N LYS A 27 -0.53 -38.78 -13.20
CA LYS A 27 -0.81 -38.71 -11.76
C LYS A 27 0.48 -38.42 -11.00
N THR A 28 0.58 -37.24 -10.39
CA THR A 28 1.51 -36.98 -9.29
C THR A 28 0.69 -36.67 -8.04
N GLY A 29 0.98 -37.38 -6.94
CA GLY A 29 0.25 -37.22 -5.69
C GLY A 29 0.78 -36.02 -4.92
N SER A 30 -0.03 -34.97 -4.79
CA SER A 30 0.21 -33.89 -3.82
C SER A 30 -0.72 -34.08 -2.63
N THR A 31 -0.15 -34.13 -1.42
CA THR A 31 -0.89 -34.41 -0.19
C THR A 31 -1.66 -33.19 0.28
N TYR A 32 -2.93 -33.10 -0.12
CA TYR A 32 -4.01 -32.29 0.47
C TYR A 32 -3.62 -30.99 1.19
N LEU A 33 -3.30 -29.95 0.42
CA LEU A 33 -3.81 -28.61 0.77
C LEU A 33 -5.21 -28.48 0.17
N SER A 34 -6.23 -28.24 1.01
CA SER A 34 -7.60 -28.11 0.53
C SER A 34 -7.75 -26.83 -0.28
N ALA A 35 -8.42 -26.90 -1.43
CA ALA A 35 -8.77 -25.69 -2.19
C ALA A 35 -9.61 -24.68 -1.36
N ARG A 36 -10.29 -25.18 -0.33
CA ARG A 36 -11.03 -24.36 0.65
C ARG A 36 -10.09 -23.55 1.53
N ASP A 37 -9.04 -24.17 2.07
CA ASP A 37 -8.03 -23.50 2.90
C ASP A 37 -7.30 -22.43 2.08
N THR A 38 -6.94 -22.75 0.82
CA THR A 38 -6.35 -21.77 -0.11
C THR A 38 -7.27 -20.55 -0.30
N SER A 39 -8.59 -20.74 -0.43
CA SER A 39 -9.51 -19.61 -0.57
C SER A 39 -9.61 -18.74 0.69
N VAL A 40 -9.63 -19.34 1.89
CA VAL A 40 -9.65 -18.60 3.16
C VAL A 40 -8.32 -17.87 3.41
N ILE A 41 -7.18 -18.50 3.06
CA ILE A 41 -5.85 -17.88 3.16
C ILE A 41 -5.72 -16.70 2.20
N LEU A 42 -6.29 -16.77 0.99
CA LEU A 42 -6.33 -15.64 0.06
C LEU A 42 -7.20 -14.48 0.58
N ASP A 43 -8.36 -14.78 1.16
CA ASP A 43 -9.25 -13.77 1.77
C ASP A 43 -8.55 -13.04 2.93
N ILE A 44 -7.97 -13.79 3.90
CA ILE A 44 -7.20 -13.22 5.01
C ILE A 44 -6.04 -12.35 4.51
N ARG A 45 -5.28 -12.80 3.50
CA ARG A 45 -4.17 -12.04 2.90
C ARG A 45 -4.63 -10.72 2.28
N GLU A 46 -5.70 -10.72 1.49
CA GLU A 46 -6.25 -9.49 0.91
C GLU A 46 -6.89 -8.60 2.00
N LYS A 47 -7.49 -9.18 3.04
CA LYS A 47 -8.08 -8.43 4.17
C LYS A 47 -7.01 -7.71 4.98
N LEU A 48 -5.89 -8.37 5.29
CA LEU A 48 -4.72 -7.76 5.92
C LEU A 48 -4.18 -6.59 5.08
N VAL A 49 -4.12 -6.75 3.76
CA VAL A 49 -3.74 -5.66 2.84
C VAL A 49 -4.76 -4.52 2.85
N GLN A 50 -6.06 -4.79 2.84
CA GLN A 50 -7.12 -3.76 2.92
C GLN A 50 -7.01 -2.93 4.21
N LEU A 51 -6.82 -3.59 5.36
CA LEU A 51 -6.66 -2.92 6.65
C LEU A 51 -5.35 -2.11 6.71
N ALA A 52 -4.24 -2.69 6.25
CA ALA A 52 -2.94 -2.00 6.20
C ALA A 52 -2.94 -0.76 5.27
N LEU A 53 -3.87 -0.67 4.32
CA LEU A 53 -4.05 0.52 3.46
C LEU A 53 -4.92 1.62 4.10
N GLN A 54 -5.54 1.37 5.25
CA GLN A 54 -6.24 2.39 6.03
C GLN A 54 -5.28 3.21 6.92
N ASN A 55 -3.98 2.90 6.93
CA ASN A 55 -3.01 3.62 7.76
C ASN A 55 -2.73 5.06 7.26
N PRO A 56 -2.39 6.00 8.16
CA PRO A 56 -2.07 7.39 7.78
C PRO A 56 -0.93 7.52 6.76
N GLY A 57 -0.02 6.54 6.74
CA GLY A 57 1.11 6.49 5.81
C GLY A 57 0.69 6.25 4.34
N PHE A 58 -0.49 5.68 4.09
CA PHE A 58 -1.10 5.59 2.76
C PHE A 58 -2.01 6.80 2.49
N GLU A 59 -2.73 7.30 3.49
CA GLU A 59 -3.55 8.52 3.34
C GLU A 59 -2.69 9.72 2.88
N ILE A 60 -1.49 9.91 3.45
CA ILE A 60 -0.54 10.96 3.03
C ILE A 60 -0.20 10.86 1.53
N ALA A 61 -0.11 9.65 0.96
CA ALA A 61 0.14 9.46 -0.47
C ALA A 61 -1.09 9.83 -1.34
N ASP A 62 -2.31 9.67 -0.81
CA ASP A 62 -3.51 10.21 -1.46
C ASP A 62 -3.58 11.74 -1.37
N ARG A 63 -3.30 12.32 -0.18
CA ARG A 63 -3.25 13.78 0.00
C ARG A 63 -2.21 14.44 -0.91
N LYS A 64 -1.07 13.77 -1.19
CA LYS A 64 -0.08 14.22 -2.20
C LYS A 64 -0.69 14.38 -3.60
N ILE A 65 -1.53 13.46 -4.06
CA ILE A 65 -2.20 13.57 -5.38
C ILE A 65 -3.14 14.79 -5.38
N ASN A 66 -3.94 14.96 -4.33
CA ASN A 66 -4.82 16.11 -4.18
C ASN A 66 -4.04 17.44 -4.23
N VAL A 67 -2.90 17.52 -3.54
CA VAL A 67 -1.99 18.70 -3.59
C VAL A 67 -1.46 18.94 -5.01
N ALA A 68 -0.99 17.91 -5.71
CA ALA A 68 -0.52 18.03 -7.10
C ALA A 68 -1.65 18.46 -8.05
N GLU A 69 -2.88 17.98 -7.86
CA GLU A 69 -4.05 18.44 -8.60
C GLU A 69 -4.38 19.90 -8.34
N PHE A 70 -4.30 20.38 -7.09
CA PHE A 70 -4.50 21.79 -6.77
C PHE A 70 -3.39 22.67 -7.37
N GLN A 71 -2.15 22.20 -7.42
CA GLN A 71 -1.06 22.87 -8.14
C GLN A 71 -1.34 22.94 -9.66
N LEU A 72 -1.85 21.87 -10.27
CA LEU A 72 -2.25 21.86 -11.68
C LEU A 72 -3.46 22.78 -11.94
N LYS A 73 -4.44 22.83 -11.04
CA LYS A 73 -5.58 23.76 -11.10
C LYS A 73 -5.09 25.21 -10.98
N LYS A 74 -4.13 25.50 -10.09
CA LYS A 74 -3.45 26.81 -10.00
C LYS A 74 -2.72 27.17 -11.30
N ALA A 75 -1.86 26.30 -11.83
CA ALA A 75 -1.13 26.55 -13.07
C ALA A 75 -2.06 26.81 -14.28
N LYS A 76 -3.22 26.15 -14.34
CA LYS A 76 -4.25 26.42 -15.37
C LYS A 76 -4.88 27.81 -15.22
N GLY A 77 -4.94 28.37 -14.01
CA GLY A 77 -5.48 29.70 -13.72
C GLY A 77 -4.44 30.82 -13.71
N ASP A 78 -3.14 30.52 -13.62
CA ASP A 78 -2.08 31.51 -13.31
C ASP A 78 -1.99 32.67 -14.33
N TRP A 79 -2.37 32.43 -15.59
CA TRP A 79 -2.46 33.47 -16.63
C TRP A 79 -3.49 34.58 -16.31
N LEU A 80 -4.48 34.33 -15.45
CA LEU A 80 -5.43 35.36 -15.01
C LEU A 80 -4.74 36.41 -14.13
N ALA A 81 -3.71 36.03 -13.36
CA ALA A 81 -2.93 36.96 -12.54
C ALA A 81 -2.08 37.92 -13.38
N ALA A 82 -1.89 37.62 -14.67
CA ALA A 82 -1.21 38.51 -15.61
C ALA A 82 -2.12 39.67 -16.08
N ILE A 83 -3.44 39.56 -15.94
CA ILE A 83 -4.41 40.58 -16.37
C ILE A 83 -4.49 41.68 -15.32
N ASN A 84 -3.87 42.82 -15.62
CA ASN A 84 -3.85 43.98 -14.72
C ASN A 84 -4.72 45.10 -15.31
N ALA A 85 -5.86 45.36 -14.67
CA ALA A 85 -6.78 46.45 -15.01
C ALA A 85 -6.53 47.65 -14.09
N ASN A 86 -6.11 48.77 -14.66
CA ASN A 86 -5.82 50.01 -13.95
C ASN A 86 -6.83 51.09 -14.34
N ILE A 87 -7.37 51.79 -13.34
CA ILE A 87 -8.19 52.99 -13.52
C ILE A 87 -7.48 54.14 -12.82
N ASN A 88 -7.16 55.19 -13.56
CA ASN A 88 -6.55 56.40 -13.04
C ASN A 88 -7.50 57.59 -13.25
N LEU A 89 -7.75 58.34 -12.19
CA LEU A 89 -8.62 59.52 -12.16
C LEU A 89 -7.77 60.74 -11.81
N ASN A 90 -7.84 61.79 -12.62
CA ASN A 90 -7.07 63.01 -12.39
C ASN A 90 -7.77 63.92 -11.35
N GLU A 91 -6.98 64.65 -10.56
CA GLU A 91 -7.45 65.43 -9.41
C GLU A 91 -8.44 66.55 -9.79
N ILE A 92 -8.32 67.10 -11.01
CA ILE A 92 -9.26 68.07 -11.61
C ILE A 92 -10.69 67.50 -11.70
N THR A 93 -10.82 66.18 -11.91
CA THR A 93 -12.11 65.46 -11.94
C THR A 93 -12.73 65.29 -10.55
N ILE A 94 -11.94 65.49 -9.48
CA ILE A 94 -12.35 65.31 -8.07
C ILE A 94 -12.59 66.66 -7.38
N ASN A 95 -11.84 67.71 -7.74
CA ASN A 95 -12.03 69.07 -7.24
C ASN A 95 -12.00 70.11 -8.38
N PRO A 96 -13.16 70.52 -8.93
CA PRO A 96 -13.24 71.40 -10.10
C PRO A 96 -12.92 72.88 -9.79
N SER A 97 -12.50 73.21 -8.58
CA SER A 97 -12.24 74.58 -8.12
C SER A 97 -10.89 75.15 -8.61
N ALA A 98 -10.02 74.31 -9.17
CA ALA A 98 -8.68 74.69 -9.61
C ALA A 98 -8.71 75.37 -10.99
N ASN A 99 -8.65 76.70 -11.00
CA ASN A 99 -8.70 77.52 -12.21
C ASN A 99 -7.37 77.45 -12.97
N ASN A 100 -7.17 76.42 -13.81
CA ASN A 100 -6.01 76.28 -14.69
C ASN A 100 -6.34 75.49 -15.98
N GLN A 101 -5.79 75.95 -17.10
CA GLN A 101 -6.22 75.57 -18.45
C GLN A 101 -5.40 74.37 -18.99
N LEU A 102 -5.88 73.14 -18.76
CA LEU A 102 -5.15 71.90 -19.10
C LEU A 102 -5.94 70.97 -20.05
N PHE A 103 -5.35 70.69 -21.21
CA PHE A 103 -5.92 69.83 -22.27
C PHE A 103 -5.41 68.37 -22.19
N PHE A 104 -5.74 67.66 -21.11
CA PHE A 104 -5.30 66.26 -20.89
C PHE A 104 -6.46 65.37 -20.40
N PRO A 105 -6.43 64.05 -20.66
CA PRO A 105 -7.57 63.16 -20.42
C PRO A 105 -7.96 63.07 -18.94
N LEU A 106 -9.27 63.25 -18.67
CA LEU A 106 -9.86 63.34 -17.32
C LEU A 106 -9.82 62.01 -16.54
N TRP A 107 -9.73 60.90 -17.26
CA TRP A 107 -9.62 59.53 -16.75
C TRP A 107 -8.82 58.69 -17.75
N ASN A 108 -8.12 57.66 -17.25
CA ASN A 108 -7.43 56.68 -18.07
C ASN A 108 -7.76 55.26 -17.57
N VAL A 109 -8.21 54.39 -18.47
CA VAL A 109 -8.42 52.95 -18.20
C VAL A 109 -7.45 52.16 -19.07
N GLY A 110 -6.65 51.29 -18.45
CA GLY A 110 -5.67 50.47 -19.15
C GLY A 110 -5.71 49.01 -18.67
N VAL A 111 -5.81 48.08 -19.62
CA VAL A 111 -5.62 46.65 -19.37
C VAL A 111 -4.25 46.25 -19.93
N SER A 112 -3.38 45.70 -19.07
CA SER A 112 -2.09 45.16 -19.47
C SER A 112 -2.09 43.64 -19.37
N VAL A 113 -1.56 42.98 -20.40
CA VAL A 113 -1.35 41.53 -20.45
C VAL A 113 0.04 41.26 -21.06
N PRO A 114 1.04 40.83 -20.26
CA PRO A 114 2.39 40.59 -20.77
C PRO A 114 2.44 39.32 -21.65
N LEU A 115 2.84 39.47 -22.91
CA LEU A 115 2.85 38.37 -23.88
C LEU A 115 3.81 37.21 -23.53
N ASN A 116 4.81 37.44 -22.67
CA ASN A 116 5.71 36.37 -22.21
C ASN A 116 4.99 35.31 -21.36
N TYR A 117 3.88 35.67 -20.69
CA TYR A 117 3.16 34.80 -19.76
C TYR A 117 2.58 33.57 -20.45
N PHE A 118 2.07 33.70 -21.67
CA PHE A 118 1.54 32.56 -22.45
C PHE A 118 2.64 31.53 -22.79
N SER A 119 3.87 32.01 -23.06
CA SER A 119 5.01 31.13 -23.35
C SER A 119 5.51 30.41 -22.10
N GLN A 120 5.49 31.07 -20.93
CA GLN A 120 5.91 30.46 -19.66
C GLN A 120 4.83 29.52 -19.09
N ASN A 121 3.56 29.93 -19.10
CA ASN A 121 2.46 29.18 -18.51
C ASN A 121 2.25 27.80 -19.17
N ARG A 122 2.54 27.66 -20.47
CA ARG A 122 2.49 26.35 -21.15
C ARG A 122 3.50 25.33 -20.59
N TYR A 123 4.63 25.78 -20.03
CA TYR A 123 5.60 24.91 -19.38
C TYR A 123 5.20 24.63 -17.93
N LEU A 124 4.73 25.64 -17.19
CA LEU A 124 4.19 25.46 -15.83
C LEU A 124 3.04 24.43 -15.80
N ASN A 125 2.14 24.48 -16.78
CA ASN A 125 1.07 23.51 -16.93
C ASN A 125 1.55 22.09 -17.28
N LYS A 126 2.66 21.95 -18.02
CA LYS A 126 3.29 20.64 -18.25
C LYS A 126 3.93 20.12 -16.96
N ILE A 127 4.74 20.91 -16.29
CA ILE A 127 5.41 20.54 -15.03
C ILE A 127 4.38 20.11 -13.98
N ALA A 128 3.32 20.90 -13.77
CA ALA A 128 2.27 20.55 -12.81
C ALA A 128 1.46 19.30 -13.21
N LYS A 129 1.38 18.96 -14.51
CA LYS A 129 0.77 17.71 -14.98
C LYS A 129 1.68 16.51 -14.70
N GLU A 130 2.98 16.62 -14.97
CA GLU A 130 3.94 15.57 -14.63
C GLU A 130 4.03 15.35 -13.11
N ASN A 131 3.91 16.40 -12.28
CA ASN A 131 3.81 16.28 -10.82
C ASN A 131 2.60 15.43 -10.38
N VAL A 132 1.45 15.52 -11.08
CA VAL A 132 0.28 14.66 -10.81
C VAL A 132 0.59 13.19 -11.18
N TYR A 133 1.28 12.94 -12.29
CA TYR A 133 1.69 11.58 -12.66
C TYR A 133 2.72 11.00 -11.66
N ILE A 134 3.68 11.81 -11.20
CA ILE A 134 4.65 11.43 -10.16
C ILE A 134 3.91 11.08 -8.86
N ALA A 135 2.99 11.92 -8.39
CA ALA A 135 2.21 11.63 -7.17
C ALA A 135 1.37 10.33 -7.29
N ASN A 136 0.83 10.04 -8.47
CA ASN A 136 0.14 8.77 -8.74
C ASN A 136 1.11 7.57 -8.75
N ALA A 137 2.31 7.73 -9.32
CA ALA A 137 3.35 6.70 -9.29
C ALA A 137 3.82 6.41 -7.85
N GLU A 138 4.06 7.45 -7.05
CA GLU A 138 4.40 7.34 -5.62
C GLU A 138 3.30 6.61 -4.81
N LYS A 139 2.02 6.93 -5.04
CA LYS A 139 0.91 6.21 -4.36
C LYS A 139 0.88 4.73 -4.74
N ASN A 140 1.09 4.41 -6.02
CA ASN A 140 1.14 3.02 -6.49
C ASN A 140 2.37 2.26 -5.98
N GLU A 141 3.50 2.94 -5.79
CA GLU A 141 4.69 2.39 -5.11
C GLU A 141 4.43 2.16 -3.62
N LYS A 142 3.82 3.15 -2.94
CA LYS A 142 3.42 3.04 -1.53
C LYS A 142 2.47 1.87 -1.29
N TYR A 143 1.48 1.67 -2.17
CA TYR A 143 0.58 0.51 -2.18
C TYR A 143 1.39 -0.79 -2.26
N ARG A 144 2.29 -0.92 -3.24
CA ARG A 144 3.11 -2.14 -3.41
C ARG A 144 3.98 -2.41 -2.18
N MET A 145 4.66 -1.39 -1.64
CA MET A 145 5.48 -1.54 -0.44
C MET A 145 4.66 -1.97 0.78
N ILE A 146 3.48 -1.37 1.02
CA ILE A 146 2.61 -1.77 2.14
C ILE A 146 2.16 -3.21 1.95
N ARG A 147 1.69 -3.57 0.74
CA ARG A 147 1.25 -4.93 0.38
C ARG A 147 2.36 -5.96 0.57
N THR A 148 3.59 -5.70 0.12
CA THR A 148 4.72 -6.60 0.34
C THR A 148 5.02 -6.74 1.84
N LYS A 149 5.12 -5.63 2.59
CA LYS A 149 5.47 -5.67 4.03
C LYS A 149 4.46 -6.45 4.88
N ILE A 150 3.15 -6.24 4.69
CA ILE A 150 2.13 -6.96 5.47
C ILE A 150 2.08 -8.44 5.11
N LEU A 151 2.27 -8.79 3.82
CA LEU A 151 2.32 -10.19 3.40
C LEU A 151 3.59 -10.90 3.92
N THR A 152 4.76 -10.25 3.90
CA THR A 152 5.98 -10.81 4.52
C THR A 152 5.79 -11.04 6.02
N ARG A 153 5.33 -10.03 6.77
CA ARG A 153 5.03 -10.18 8.22
C ARG A 153 4.01 -11.30 8.50
N TYR A 154 3.07 -11.56 7.58
CA TYR A 154 2.15 -12.69 7.69
C TYR A 154 2.80 -14.06 7.44
N GLU A 155 3.72 -14.19 6.48
CA GLU A 155 4.51 -15.44 6.32
C GLU A 155 5.42 -15.66 7.55
N ASP A 156 6.04 -14.59 8.08
CA ASP A 156 6.87 -14.64 9.27
C ASP A 156 6.05 -15.13 10.48
N TYR A 157 4.83 -14.61 10.68
CA TYR A 157 3.88 -15.07 11.70
C TYR A 157 3.53 -16.56 11.56
N LEU A 158 3.27 -17.05 10.34
CA LEU A 158 3.02 -18.48 10.10
C LEU A 158 4.25 -19.34 10.43
N MET A 159 5.45 -18.91 10.01
CA MET A 159 6.72 -19.57 10.34
C MET A 159 6.96 -19.63 11.86
N TYR A 160 6.78 -18.53 12.59
CA TYR A 160 6.98 -18.51 14.03
C TYR A 160 5.92 -19.33 14.78
N LYS A 161 4.68 -19.41 14.28
CA LYS A 161 3.65 -20.31 14.80
C LYS A 161 4.10 -21.78 14.70
N GLU A 162 4.55 -22.20 13.52
CA GLU A 162 5.05 -23.57 13.31
C GLU A 162 6.31 -23.85 14.15
N MET A 163 7.24 -22.90 14.24
CA MET A 163 8.44 -23.03 15.08
C MET A 163 8.11 -23.16 16.57
N LEU A 164 7.08 -22.45 17.05
CA LEU A 164 6.55 -22.60 18.40
C LEU A 164 5.87 -23.97 18.61
N GLU A 165 5.05 -24.44 17.66
CA GLU A 165 4.45 -25.78 17.72
C GLU A 165 5.48 -26.91 17.74
N LEU A 166 6.52 -26.83 16.91
CA LEU A 166 7.64 -27.79 16.89
C LEU A 166 8.43 -27.76 18.20
N GLN A 167 8.77 -26.56 18.68
CA GLN A 167 9.54 -26.41 19.93
C GLN A 167 8.73 -26.82 21.17
N ASN A 168 7.39 -26.68 21.15
CA ASN A 168 6.52 -27.23 22.18
C ASN A 168 6.60 -28.77 22.25
N ARG A 169 6.59 -29.46 21.11
CA ARG A 169 6.76 -30.93 21.03
C ARG A 169 8.14 -31.35 21.54
N ALA A 170 9.21 -30.74 21.03
CA ALA A 170 10.59 -31.03 21.47
C ALA A 170 10.82 -30.78 22.97
N THR A 171 10.16 -29.77 23.54
CA THR A 171 10.22 -29.51 25.00
C THR A 171 9.45 -30.54 25.81
N GLN A 172 8.33 -31.05 25.29
CA GLN A 172 7.56 -32.13 25.90
C GLN A 172 8.33 -33.47 25.86
N ASP A 173 8.97 -33.80 24.74
CA ASP A 173 9.75 -35.04 24.59
C ASP A 173 10.99 -35.03 25.50
N ALA A 174 11.66 -33.88 25.61
CA ALA A 174 12.75 -33.66 26.55
C ALA A 174 12.28 -33.72 28.03
N TYR A 175 11.07 -33.23 28.33
CA TYR A 175 10.47 -33.35 29.66
C TYR A 175 10.17 -34.81 30.02
N LEU A 176 9.58 -35.58 29.10
CA LEU A 176 9.29 -37.01 29.31
C LEU A 176 10.57 -37.81 29.52
N THR A 177 11.61 -37.53 28.71
CA THR A 177 12.93 -38.15 28.86
C THR A 177 13.59 -37.79 30.21
N TYR A 178 13.53 -36.52 30.61
CA TYR A 178 13.98 -36.08 31.93
C TYR A 178 13.22 -36.80 33.06
N ARG A 179 11.89 -36.92 32.97
CA ARG A 179 11.06 -37.58 33.99
C ARG A 179 11.30 -39.10 34.07
N GLN A 180 11.59 -39.76 32.95
CA GLN A 180 12.06 -41.15 32.98
C GLN A 180 13.41 -41.24 33.70
N LYS A 181 14.39 -40.40 33.33
CA LYS A 181 15.71 -40.39 33.98
C LYS A 181 15.68 -39.96 35.46
N GLU A 182 14.71 -39.17 35.89
CA GLU A 182 14.43 -38.86 37.29
C GLU A 182 13.84 -40.06 38.06
N THR A 183 13.25 -41.04 37.37
CA THR A 183 12.78 -42.30 37.96
C THR A 183 13.93 -43.31 37.97
N ASP A 184 14.57 -43.54 36.82
CA ASP A 184 15.76 -44.40 36.65
C ASP A 184 16.83 -44.13 37.73
N PHE A 185 17.06 -42.86 38.07
CA PHE A 185 18.04 -42.43 39.07
C PHE A 185 17.62 -42.68 40.52
N LYS A 186 16.31 -42.68 40.83
CA LYS A 186 15.80 -43.02 42.18
C LYS A 186 15.80 -44.53 42.43
N ASP A 187 15.73 -45.30 41.36
CA ASP A 187 15.82 -46.76 41.37
C ASP A 187 17.30 -47.23 41.26
N ASP A 188 18.27 -46.32 41.43
CA ASP A 188 19.74 -46.53 41.33
C ASP A 188 20.22 -47.15 40.00
N THR A 189 19.43 -47.07 38.92
CA THR A 189 19.74 -47.71 37.62
C THR A 189 20.61 -46.89 36.68
N ILE A 190 20.81 -45.59 36.95
CA ILE A 190 21.68 -44.68 36.17
C ILE A 190 22.53 -43.80 37.09
N THR A 191 23.55 -43.15 36.52
CA THR A 191 24.38 -42.20 37.24
C THR A 191 23.76 -40.79 37.36
N PHE A 192 24.21 -40.05 38.37
CA PHE A 192 23.87 -38.63 38.58
C PHE A 192 24.26 -37.74 37.38
N ASP A 193 25.34 -38.08 36.66
CA ASP A 193 25.78 -37.37 35.45
C ASP A 193 24.78 -37.54 34.29
N GLU A 194 24.25 -38.75 34.07
CA GLU A 194 23.21 -39.01 33.08
C GLU A 194 21.89 -38.28 33.41
N TYR A 195 21.50 -38.27 34.69
CA TYR A 195 20.37 -37.48 35.18
C TYR A 195 20.57 -35.97 34.89
N ASN A 196 21.74 -35.42 35.25
CA ASN A 196 22.05 -34.01 35.02
C ASN A 196 22.09 -33.64 33.53
N LYS A 197 22.58 -34.52 32.66
CA LYS A 197 22.54 -34.34 31.20
C LYS A 197 21.10 -34.24 30.69
N ALA A 198 20.21 -35.15 31.12
CA ALA A 198 18.79 -35.09 30.75
C ALA A 198 18.10 -33.81 31.27
N PHE A 199 18.40 -33.39 32.50
CA PHE A 199 17.90 -32.14 33.08
C PHE A 199 18.39 -30.90 32.31
N ALA A 200 19.69 -30.85 31.97
CA ALA A 200 20.28 -29.74 31.21
C ALA A 200 19.63 -29.60 29.81
N VAL A 201 19.45 -30.72 29.09
CA VAL A 201 18.74 -30.73 27.80
C VAL A 201 17.32 -30.22 27.94
N TYR A 202 16.56 -30.67 28.96
CA TYR A 202 15.20 -30.15 29.20
C TYR A 202 15.18 -28.64 29.48
N LYS A 203 16.17 -28.10 30.21
CA LYS A 203 16.29 -26.66 30.45
C LYS A 203 16.64 -25.87 29.19
N GLU A 204 17.53 -26.40 28.35
CA GLU A 204 17.85 -25.80 27.04
C GLU A 204 16.63 -25.74 26.13
N GLN A 205 15.82 -26.80 26.07
CA GLN A 205 14.58 -26.81 25.27
C GLN A 205 13.51 -25.85 25.83
N GLN A 206 13.43 -25.65 27.15
CA GLN A 206 12.56 -24.62 27.73
C GLN A 206 12.96 -23.19 27.34
N ASP A 207 14.26 -22.87 27.32
CA ASP A 207 14.75 -21.56 26.88
C ASP A 207 14.47 -21.33 25.39
N LYS A 208 14.70 -22.33 24.54
CA LYS A 208 14.31 -22.29 23.11
C LYS A 208 12.80 -22.07 22.95
N ARG A 209 11.96 -22.76 23.72
CA ARG A 209 10.50 -22.56 23.71
C ARG A 209 10.10 -21.12 24.09
N LEU A 210 10.74 -20.55 25.12
CA LEU A 210 10.47 -19.18 25.54
C LEU A 210 10.85 -18.17 24.44
N LYS A 211 11.94 -18.43 23.70
CA LYS A 211 12.35 -17.65 22.54
C LYS A 211 11.33 -17.77 21.39
N SER A 212 10.96 -18.97 20.96
CA SER A 212 9.92 -19.17 19.93
C SER A 212 8.58 -18.52 20.30
N GLN A 213 8.18 -18.58 21.59
CA GLN A 213 6.95 -17.95 22.08
C GLN A 213 7.02 -16.42 22.00
N ARG A 214 8.17 -15.81 22.36
CA ARG A 214 8.41 -14.38 22.18
C ARG A 214 8.33 -14.00 20.70
N ASP A 215 8.99 -14.76 19.82
CA ASP A 215 9.10 -14.40 18.40
C ASP A 215 7.76 -14.53 17.66
N PHE A 216 6.93 -15.52 18.03
CA PHE A 216 5.52 -15.58 17.65
C PHE A 216 4.72 -14.37 18.16
N ASN A 217 4.88 -13.98 19.43
CA ASN A 217 4.20 -12.81 19.98
C ASN A 217 4.64 -11.50 19.31
N VAL A 218 5.92 -11.36 18.94
CA VAL A 218 6.46 -10.18 18.23
C VAL A 218 5.92 -10.09 16.81
N SER A 219 5.96 -11.19 16.04
CA SER A 219 5.42 -11.20 14.66
C SER A 219 3.90 -10.90 14.60
N LYS A 220 3.14 -11.24 15.66
CA LYS A 220 1.77 -10.77 15.84
C LYS A 220 1.70 -9.26 16.04
N LEU A 221 2.46 -8.68 16.97
CA LEU A 221 2.52 -7.22 17.20
C LEU A 221 2.95 -6.45 15.94
N ASP A 222 3.88 -7.00 15.16
CA ASP A 222 4.31 -6.48 13.85
C ASP A 222 3.17 -6.40 12.81
N ILE A 223 2.23 -7.36 12.83
CA ILE A 223 1.01 -7.30 12.01
C ILE A 223 0.04 -6.25 12.55
N GLU A 224 -0.22 -6.27 13.86
CA GLU A 224 -1.14 -5.38 14.57
C GLU A 224 -0.75 -3.90 14.40
N GLU A 225 0.56 -3.58 14.41
CA GLU A 225 1.12 -2.25 14.08
C GLU A 225 0.64 -1.71 12.71
N MET A 226 0.53 -2.59 11.70
CA MET A 226 0.17 -2.17 10.34
C MET A 226 -1.35 -2.05 10.14
N ILE A 227 -2.15 -2.89 10.81
CA ILE A 227 -3.59 -2.99 10.58
C ILE A 227 -4.45 -2.26 11.62
N GLY A 228 -3.89 -1.90 12.78
CA GLY A 228 -4.57 -1.11 13.82
C GLY A 228 -5.65 -1.87 14.62
N ILE A 229 -5.75 -3.19 14.48
CA ILE A 229 -6.66 -4.09 15.21
C ILE A 229 -5.88 -5.34 15.66
N SER A 230 -6.40 -6.10 16.64
CA SER A 230 -5.72 -7.34 17.06
C SER A 230 -5.85 -8.46 16.02
N MET A 231 -4.83 -9.33 15.96
CA MET A 231 -4.81 -10.49 15.07
C MET A 231 -5.81 -11.57 15.53
N ASP A 232 -6.13 -11.64 16.83
CA ASP A 232 -7.09 -12.61 17.36
C ASP A 232 -8.52 -12.28 16.92
N GLU A 233 -8.91 -11.00 16.94
CA GLU A 233 -10.22 -10.54 16.43
C GLU A 233 -10.38 -10.88 14.94
N LEU A 234 -9.34 -10.64 14.14
CA LEU A 234 -9.33 -10.97 12.72
C LEU A 234 -9.49 -12.47 12.51
N LEU A 235 -8.69 -13.30 13.19
CA LEU A 235 -8.78 -14.76 13.07
C LEU A 235 -10.13 -15.31 13.56
N GLN A 236 -10.71 -14.76 14.63
CA GLN A 236 -12.02 -15.16 15.12
C GLN A 236 -13.16 -14.81 14.14
N GLN A 237 -12.99 -13.77 13.31
CA GLN A 237 -13.95 -13.43 12.25
C GLN A 237 -13.95 -14.46 11.10
N TYR A 238 -12.81 -15.11 10.82
CA TYR A 238 -12.64 -16.09 9.74
C TYR A 238 -12.79 -17.56 10.17
N GLN A 239 -13.08 -17.83 11.44
CA GLN A 239 -13.34 -19.18 11.99
C GLN A 239 -14.85 -19.51 12.11
N LYS A 240 -15.71 -18.79 11.38
CA LYS A 240 -17.18 -18.96 11.37
C LYS A 240 -17.69 -19.32 9.97
#